data_AF-A0A1G4HY37-F1
#
_entry.id   AF-A0A1G4HY37-F1
#
_cell.length_a   1.000
_cell.length_b   1.000
_cell.length_c   1.000
_cell.angle_alpha   90.00
_cell.angle_beta   90.00
_cell.angle_gamma   90.00
#
_symmetry.space_group_name_H-M   'P 1'
#
loop_
_entity.id
_entity.type
_entity.pdbx_description
1 polymer ?
#
loop_
_entity_poly.entity_id
_entity_poly.type
_entity_poly.pdbx_seq_one_letter_code
_entity_poly.pdbx_strand_id
1 'polypeptide(L)'
;MSALSFVVTTGSDAAESNAVGHAAATKLCTLIKNNKKAAESTTARQKHLIPEIVNLKTLSLKSEEAAYVAKKDDAPALTLFAGYMHKKMKESLAALENLSPKASVAAAALGYTDGRLDETTSVFNQAVSSIPGTEYCLQAKSGGNGNNKIATEDAVCVAAMQIDPVPGFAHSK
;
A
#
# COMPACT_ATOMS: atom_id res chain seq x y z
N MET A 1 17.29 9.99 3.31
CA MET A 1 17.22 8.74 4.10
C MET A 1 17.07 9.14 5.55
N SER A 2 15.85 9.16 6.09
CA SER A 2 15.66 9.36 7.53
C SER A 2 15.74 8.00 8.21
N ALA A 3 16.73 7.84 9.09
CA ALA A 3 16.79 6.69 9.98
C ALA A 3 15.61 6.74 10.95
N LEU A 4 14.79 5.68 10.96
CA LEU A 4 13.71 5.52 11.93
C LEU A 4 14.33 5.14 13.28
N SER A 5 14.41 6.11 14.20
CA SER A 5 14.76 5.86 15.59
C SER A 5 13.51 5.43 16.35
N PHE A 6 13.49 4.18 16.82
CA PHE A 6 12.48 3.69 17.75
C PHE A 6 12.87 4.11 19.17
N VAL A 7 12.07 5.00 19.78
CA VAL A 7 12.20 5.33 21.20
C VAL A 7 11.29 4.39 21.99
N VAL A 8 11.90 3.47 22.73
CA VAL A 8 11.23 2.66 23.75
C VAL A 8 10.86 3.61 24.89
N THR A 9 9.57 3.83 25.10
CA THR A 9 9.07 4.61 26.23
C THR A 9 8.79 3.65 27.38
N THR A 10 9.54 3.81 28.47
CA THR A 10 9.35 3.06 29.73
C THR A 10 8.11 3.60 30.44
N GLY A 11 6.93 3.04 30.13
CA GLY A 11 5.74 3.14 30.97
C GLY A 11 5.84 2.11 32.10
N SER A 12 5.42 2.48 33.31
CA SER A 12 5.70 1.76 34.57
C SER A 12 5.39 0.27 34.57
N ASP A 13 4.38 -0.21 33.84
CA ASP A 13 4.05 -1.66 33.82
C ASP A 13 4.81 -2.44 32.73
N ALA A 14 5.25 -1.77 31.66
CA ALA A 14 6.14 -2.34 30.64
C ALA A 14 7.60 -2.32 31.10
N ALA A 15 7.95 -1.38 31.97
CA ALA A 15 9.29 -1.24 32.56
C ALA A 15 9.63 -2.40 33.52
N GLU A 16 8.64 -3.01 34.18
CA GLU A 16 8.87 -4.18 35.06
C GLU A 16 9.06 -5.50 34.29
N SER A 17 8.50 -5.63 33.06
CA SER A 17 8.59 -6.85 32.24
C SER A 17 9.49 -6.73 30.99
N ASN A 18 10.06 -5.55 30.71
CA ASN A 18 10.78 -5.21 29.47
C ASN A 18 10.01 -5.47 28.17
N ALA A 19 8.68 -5.64 28.23
CA ALA A 19 7.85 -5.86 27.06
C ALA A 19 7.63 -4.57 26.25
N VAL A 20 7.31 -4.73 24.96
CA VAL A 20 6.89 -3.59 24.14
C VAL A 20 5.51 -3.13 24.61
N GLY A 21 5.45 -1.89 25.10
CA GLY A 21 4.21 -1.29 25.57
C GLY A 21 3.16 -1.14 24.46
N HIS A 22 1.89 -1.19 24.84
CA HIS A 22 0.76 -1.23 23.91
C HIS A 22 0.80 -0.09 22.88
N ALA A 23 1.09 1.14 23.31
CA ALA A 23 1.17 2.30 22.42
C ALA A 23 2.26 2.17 21.33
N ALA A 24 3.39 1.53 21.62
CA ALA A 24 4.44 1.29 20.64
C ALA A 24 4.03 0.19 19.65
N ALA A 25 3.40 -0.87 20.15
CA ALA A 25 2.87 -1.96 19.33
C ALA A 25 1.74 -1.48 18.39
N THR A 26 0.79 -0.66 18.85
CA THR A 26 -0.24 -0.06 18.00
C THR A 26 0.35 0.85 16.91
N LYS A 27 1.43 1.59 17.21
CA LYS A 27 2.16 2.40 16.21
C LYS A 27 2.81 1.53 15.13
N LEU A 28 3.41 0.39 15.50
CA LEU A 28 3.95 -0.58 14.56
C LEU A 28 2.86 -1.15 13.63
N CYS A 29 1.73 -1.59 14.21
CA CYS A 29 0.57 -2.06 13.43
C CYS A 29 0.00 -0.98 12.49
N THR A 30 -0.04 0.27 12.93
CA THR A 30 -0.45 1.41 12.09
C THR A 30 0.49 1.60 10.91
N LEU A 31 1.80 1.47 11.13
CA LEU A 31 2.81 1.59 10.08
C LEU A 31 2.70 0.46 9.05
N ILE A 32 2.53 -0.79 9.50
CA ILE A 32 2.25 -1.96 8.65
C ILE A 32 1.04 -1.68 7.75
N LYS A 33 -0.09 -1.32 8.35
CA LYS A 33 -1.32 -0.97 7.61
C LYS A 33 -1.12 0.15 6.59
N ASN A 34 -0.35 1.19 6.93
CA ASN A 34 -0.08 2.29 6.02
C ASN A 34 0.83 1.88 4.85
N ASN A 35 1.83 1.04 5.11
CA ASN A 35 2.71 0.51 4.06
C ASN A 35 1.96 -0.37 3.07
N LYS A 36 1.08 -1.28 3.55
CA LYS A 36 0.20 -2.11 2.70
C LYS A 36 -0.64 -1.24 1.76
N LYS A 37 -1.36 -0.26 2.33
CA LYS A 37 -2.18 0.69 1.55
C LYS A 37 -1.36 1.52 0.55
N ALA A 38 -0.17 1.96 0.94
CA ALA A 38 0.69 2.74 0.06
C ALA A 38 1.19 1.91 -1.13
N ALA A 39 1.54 0.64 -0.91
CA ALA A 39 1.93 -0.29 -1.98
C ALA A 39 0.76 -0.55 -2.95
N GLU A 40 -0.44 -0.80 -2.43
CA GLU A 40 -1.67 -0.96 -3.22
C GLU A 40 -2.00 0.30 -4.03
N SER A 41 -2.00 1.47 -3.39
CA SER A 41 -2.31 2.76 -4.06
C SER A 41 -1.32 3.06 -5.18
N THR A 42 -0.04 2.77 -4.95
CA THR A 42 1.04 2.99 -5.91
C THR A 42 0.87 2.14 -7.17
N THR A 43 0.47 0.87 -7.01
CA THR A 43 0.18 -0.04 -8.14
C THR A 43 -1.17 0.26 -8.81
N ALA A 44 -2.19 0.65 -8.05
CA ALA A 44 -3.49 1.05 -8.58
C ALA A 44 -3.38 2.29 -9.48
N ARG A 45 -2.58 3.29 -9.08
CA ARG A 45 -2.39 4.51 -9.88
C ARG A 45 -1.74 4.25 -11.23
N GLN A 46 -0.84 3.26 -11.33
CA GLN A 46 -0.33 2.80 -12.62
C GLN A 46 -1.42 2.15 -13.46
N LYS A 47 -2.23 1.26 -12.87
CA LYS A 47 -3.33 0.57 -13.56
C LYS A 47 -4.38 1.54 -14.11
N HIS A 48 -4.64 2.66 -13.41
CA HIS A 48 -5.59 3.69 -13.87
C HIS A 48 -5.13 4.48 -15.11
N LEU A 49 -3.82 4.61 -15.35
CA LEU A 49 -3.31 5.36 -16.51
C LEU A 49 -3.50 4.61 -17.84
N ILE A 50 -3.52 3.27 -17.81
CA ILE A 50 -3.69 2.43 -19.00
C ILE A 50 -5.04 2.68 -19.71
N PRO A 51 -6.22 2.58 -19.04
CA PRO A 51 -7.50 2.84 -19.69
C PRO A 51 -7.65 4.30 -20.14
N GLU A 52 -7.02 5.25 -19.45
CA GLU A 52 -7.00 6.65 -19.88
C GLU A 52 -6.26 6.83 -21.22
N ILE A 53 -5.08 6.22 -21.37
CA ILE A 53 -4.32 6.20 -22.63
C ILE A 53 -5.13 5.53 -23.75
N VAL A 54 -5.81 4.42 -23.45
CA VAL A 54 -6.69 3.74 -24.42
C VAL A 54 -7.83 4.67 -24.87
N ASN A 55 -8.49 5.36 -23.94
CA ASN A 55 -9.54 6.32 -24.28
C ASN A 55 -9.03 7.48 -25.14
N LEU A 56 -7.87 8.05 -24.79
CA LEU A 56 -7.23 9.10 -25.59
C LEU A 56 -6.93 8.62 -27.02
N LYS A 57 -6.43 7.40 -27.18
CA LYS A 57 -6.19 6.78 -28.50
C LYS A 57 -7.48 6.61 -29.29
N THR A 58 -8.53 6.07 -28.67
CA THR A 58 -9.83 5.89 -29.31
C THR A 58 -10.45 7.22 -29.75
N LEU A 59 -10.36 8.26 -28.92
CA LEU A 59 -10.84 9.59 -29.28
C LEU A 59 -10.03 10.20 -30.44
N SER A 60 -8.70 10.04 -30.46
CA SER A 60 -7.85 10.48 -31.57
C SER A 60 -8.29 9.86 -32.88
N LEU A 61 -8.44 8.53 -32.93
CA LEU A 61 -8.87 7.80 -34.12
C LEU A 61 -10.26 8.24 -34.61
N LYS A 62 -11.22 8.39 -33.68
CA LYS A 62 -12.57 8.87 -34.02
C LYS A 62 -12.54 10.30 -34.58
N SER A 63 -11.66 11.16 -34.05
CA SER A 63 -11.53 12.52 -34.56
C SER A 63 -10.83 12.60 -35.92
N GLU A 64 -9.87 11.72 -36.19
CA GLU A 64 -9.24 11.58 -37.51
C GLU A 64 -10.24 11.08 -38.55
N GLU A 65 -11.04 10.07 -38.20
CA GLU A 65 -12.12 9.57 -39.04
C GLU A 65 -13.17 10.66 -39.31
N ALA A 66 -13.60 11.39 -38.27
CA ALA A 66 -14.53 12.50 -38.42
C ALA A 66 -13.96 13.62 -39.30
N ALA A 67 -12.67 13.96 -39.17
CA ALA A 67 -12.02 14.97 -40.01
C ALA A 67 -11.98 14.55 -41.48
N TYR A 68 -11.81 13.26 -41.77
CA TYR A 68 -11.77 12.72 -43.13
C TYR A 68 -13.12 12.81 -43.85
N VAL A 69 -14.23 12.62 -43.14
CA VAL A 69 -15.59 12.71 -43.71
C VAL A 69 -16.25 14.08 -43.56
N ALA A 70 -15.61 15.00 -42.83
CA ALA A 70 -16.16 16.33 -42.53
C ALA A 70 -16.26 17.22 -43.78
N LYS A 71 -17.26 18.11 -43.77
CA LYS A 71 -17.33 19.21 -44.72
C LYS A 71 -16.13 20.15 -44.51
N LYS A 72 -15.76 20.89 -45.56
CA LYS A 72 -14.56 21.74 -45.63
C LYS A 72 -14.37 22.68 -44.42
N ASP A 73 -15.46 23.13 -43.81
CA ASP A 73 -15.43 24.09 -42.70
C ASP A 73 -15.16 23.44 -41.33
N ASP A 74 -15.50 22.16 -41.14
CA ASP A 74 -15.35 21.43 -39.86
C ASP A 74 -14.04 20.62 -39.78
N ALA A 75 -13.48 20.25 -40.94
CA ALA A 75 -12.25 19.45 -41.04
C ALA A 75 -11.03 20.06 -40.33
N PRO A 76 -10.79 21.40 -40.35
CA PRO A 76 -9.65 22.00 -39.64
C PRO A 76 -9.76 21.86 -38.11
N ALA A 77 -10.95 22.07 -37.55
CA ALA A 77 -11.18 21.96 -36.10
C ALA A 77 -11.01 20.52 -35.60
N LEU A 78 -11.52 19.54 -36.36
CA LEU A 78 -11.39 18.12 -36.04
C LEU A 78 -9.93 17.64 -36.15
N THR A 79 -9.18 18.15 -37.14
CA THR A 79 -7.75 17.88 -37.29
C THR A 79 -6.94 18.48 -36.12
N LEU A 80 -7.26 19.70 -35.69
CA LEU A 80 -6.64 20.32 -34.52
C LEU A 80 -6.92 19.51 -33.24
N PHE A 81 -8.15 19.05 -33.06
CA PHE A 81 -8.55 18.20 -31.93
C PHE A 81 -7.82 16.84 -31.95
N ALA A 82 -7.73 16.18 -33.10
CA ALA A 82 -6.95 14.96 -33.27
C ALA A 82 -5.47 15.17 -32.87
N GLY A 83 -4.85 16.24 -33.34
CA GLY A 83 -3.48 16.60 -32.96
C GLY A 83 -3.31 16.87 -31.47
N TYR A 84 -4.29 17.52 -30.83
CA TYR A 84 -4.30 17.72 -29.37
C TYR A 84 -4.37 16.39 -28.62
N MET A 85 -5.25 15.48 -29.03
CA MET A 85 -5.40 14.17 -28.40
C MET A 85 -4.14 13.31 -28.57
N HIS A 86 -3.52 13.36 -29.74
CA HIS A 86 -2.24 12.68 -30.00
C HIS A 86 -1.12 13.21 -29.09
N LYS A 87 -1.01 14.53 -28.93
CA LYS A 87 -0.03 15.14 -28.02
C LYS A 87 -0.27 14.71 -26.57
N LYS A 88 -1.52 14.73 -26.11
CA LYS A 88 -1.90 14.29 -24.75
C LYS A 88 -1.60 12.81 -24.53
N MET A 89 -1.87 11.96 -25.51
CA MET A 89 -1.53 10.54 -25.45
C MET A 89 -0.03 10.32 -25.28
N LYS A 90 0.81 11.05 -26.03
CA LYS A 90 2.27 10.96 -25.91
C LYS A 90 2.78 11.44 -24.55
N GLU A 91 2.22 12.52 -24.02
CA GLU A 91 2.53 12.99 -22.65
C GLU A 91 2.17 11.93 -21.60
N SER A 92 0.99 11.31 -21.70
CA SER A 92 0.55 10.26 -20.76
C SER A 92 1.37 8.97 -20.87
N LEU A 93 1.78 8.57 -22.08
CA LEU A 93 2.70 7.43 -22.28
C LEU A 93 4.07 7.69 -21.65
N ALA A 94 4.65 8.86 -21.88
CA ALA A 94 5.92 9.24 -21.26
C ALA A 94 5.82 9.32 -19.73
N ALA A 95 4.68 9.76 -19.20
CA ALA A 95 4.42 9.74 -17.76
C ALA A 95 4.33 8.30 -17.23
N LEU A 96 3.65 7.41 -17.95
CA LEU A 96 3.52 5.99 -17.58
C LEU A 96 4.88 5.27 -17.60
N GLU A 97 5.70 5.47 -18.64
CA GLU A 97 7.03 4.89 -18.75
C GLU A 97 7.95 5.34 -17.61
N ASN A 98 7.84 6.60 -17.17
CA ASN A 98 8.62 7.12 -16.05
C ASN A 98 8.08 6.69 -14.67
N LEU A 99 6.77 6.58 -14.54
CA LEU A 99 6.12 6.21 -13.27
C LEU A 99 6.16 4.71 -13.03
N SER A 100 6.06 3.87 -14.07
CA SER A 100 5.92 2.43 -13.93
C SER A 100 7.08 1.78 -13.16
N PRO A 101 8.36 1.98 -13.53
CA PRO A 101 9.48 1.39 -12.79
C PRO A 101 9.59 1.94 -11.36
N LYS A 102 9.38 3.25 -11.17
CA LYS A 102 9.51 3.92 -9.87
C LYS A 102 8.43 3.48 -8.89
N ALA A 103 7.19 3.36 -9.35
CA ALA A 103 6.09 2.91 -8.52
C ALA A 103 6.17 1.40 -8.24
N SER A 104 6.68 0.57 -9.16
CA SER A 104 6.96 -0.84 -8.86
C SER A 104 8.06 -1.01 -7.81
N VAL A 105 9.15 -0.25 -7.91
CA VAL A 105 10.24 -0.24 -6.90
C VAL A 105 9.73 0.27 -5.55
N ALA A 106 8.93 1.34 -5.54
CA ALA A 106 8.36 1.88 -4.30
C ALA A 106 7.39 0.88 -3.65
N ALA A 107 6.51 0.24 -4.43
CA ALA A 107 5.60 -0.79 -3.93
C ALA A 107 6.36 -2.00 -3.38
N ALA A 108 7.44 -2.43 -4.06
CA ALA A 108 8.28 -3.52 -3.58
C ALA A 108 9.03 -3.16 -2.28
N ALA A 109 9.57 -1.95 -2.17
CA ALA A 109 10.24 -1.48 -0.95
C ALA A 109 9.26 -1.37 0.23
N LEU A 110 8.04 -0.91 -0.02
CA LEU A 110 6.97 -0.85 0.97
C LEU A 110 6.56 -2.25 1.40
N GLY A 111 6.33 -3.18 0.47
CA GLY A 111 6.00 -4.57 0.76
C GLY A 111 7.11 -5.31 1.52
N TYR A 112 8.38 -5.07 1.16
CA TYR A 112 9.51 -5.63 1.90
C TYR A 112 9.56 -5.11 3.35
N THR A 113 9.41 -3.80 3.52
CA THR A 113 9.43 -3.17 4.86
C THR A 113 8.26 -3.67 5.70
N ASP A 114 7.08 -3.76 5.09
CA ASP A 114 5.87 -4.29 5.69
C ASP A 114 6.06 -5.73 6.17
N GLY A 115 6.50 -6.65 5.31
CA GLY A 115 6.72 -8.04 5.69
C GLY A 115 7.73 -8.22 6.82
N ARG A 116 8.77 -7.37 6.89
CA ARG A 116 9.74 -7.38 8.00
C ARG A 116 9.11 -6.93 9.32
N LEU A 117 8.25 -5.92 9.28
CA LEU A 117 7.56 -5.40 10.47
C LEU A 117 6.46 -6.35 10.94
N ASP A 118 5.74 -6.97 9.99
CA ASP A 118 4.68 -7.94 10.27
C ASP A 118 5.26 -9.20 10.92
N GLU A 119 6.34 -9.76 10.37
CA GLU A 119 7.03 -10.92 10.95
C GLU A 119 7.55 -10.61 12.37
N THR A 120 8.19 -9.45 12.55
CA THR A 120 8.68 -9.03 13.88
C THR A 120 7.53 -8.92 14.88
N THR A 121 6.42 -8.33 14.47
CA THR A 121 5.23 -8.17 15.33
C THR A 121 4.58 -9.53 15.61
N SER A 122 4.53 -10.42 14.64
CA SER A 122 4.01 -11.79 14.76
C SER A 122 4.82 -12.62 15.75
N VAL A 123 6.15 -12.64 15.62
CA VAL A 123 7.05 -13.35 16.54
C VAL A 123 6.87 -12.85 17.97
N PHE A 124 6.84 -11.53 18.17
CA PHE A 124 6.67 -10.96 19.51
C PHE A 124 5.26 -11.21 20.07
N ASN A 125 4.23 -11.25 19.22
CA ASN A 125 2.86 -11.59 19.62
C ASN A 125 2.70 -13.08 19.98
N GLN A 126 3.55 -13.95 19.42
CA GLN A 126 3.58 -15.39 19.71
C GLN A 126 4.52 -15.74 20.88
N ALA A 127 5.51 -14.89 21.18
CA ALA A 127 6.44 -15.04 22.29
C ALA A 127 5.77 -14.69 23.64
N VAL A 128 4.95 -15.63 24.11
CA VAL A 128 4.32 -15.62 25.43
C VAL A 128 4.72 -16.90 26.18
N SER A 129 4.83 -16.81 27.50
CA SER A 129 5.14 -17.98 28.34
C SER A 129 4.06 -19.05 28.21
N SER A 130 4.42 -20.30 28.49
CA SER A 130 3.44 -21.39 28.63
C SER A 130 2.53 -21.20 29.85
N ILE A 131 2.92 -20.34 30.78
CA ILE A 131 2.10 -19.90 31.90
C ILE A 131 1.48 -18.55 31.54
N PRO A 132 0.15 -18.46 31.35
CA PRO A 132 -0.49 -17.19 31.01
C PRO A 132 -0.22 -16.13 32.08
N GLY A 133 0.13 -14.92 31.66
CA GLY A 133 0.22 -13.78 32.56
C GLY A 133 1.62 -13.51 33.13
N THR A 134 2.61 -14.37 32.86
CA THR A 134 3.93 -14.30 33.51
C THR A 134 5.01 -13.66 32.65
N GLU A 135 5.07 -13.99 31.35
CA GLU A 135 6.05 -13.41 30.42
C GLU A 135 5.43 -13.22 29.05
N TYR A 136 5.69 -12.07 28.44
CA TYR A 136 5.14 -11.68 27.15
C TYR A 136 6.03 -10.62 26.50
N CYS A 137 6.08 -10.58 25.17
CA CYS A 137 6.88 -9.58 24.46
C CYS A 137 6.07 -8.35 24.00
N LEU A 138 4.74 -8.45 23.85
CA LEU A 138 3.86 -7.33 23.49
C LEU A 138 2.70 -7.18 24.48
N GLN A 139 2.42 -5.93 24.87
CA GLN A 139 1.19 -5.62 25.61
C GLN A 139 0.00 -5.48 24.66
N ALA A 140 -1.02 -6.34 24.83
CA ALA A 140 -2.27 -6.23 24.09
C ALA A 140 -3.14 -5.03 24.51
N LYS A 141 -3.01 -4.57 25.75
CA LYS A 141 -3.66 -3.38 26.32
C LYS A 141 -2.67 -2.67 27.25
N SER A 142 -2.85 -1.37 27.47
CA SER A 142 -2.05 -0.63 28.46
C SER A 142 -2.20 -1.28 29.85
N GLY A 143 -1.08 -1.56 30.53
CA GLY A 143 -1.08 -2.28 31.82
C GLY A 143 -1.50 -3.75 31.73
N GLY A 144 -1.54 -4.31 30.52
CA GLY A 144 -1.89 -5.71 30.30
C GLY A 144 -0.78 -6.66 30.79
N ASN A 145 -1.18 -7.87 31.18
CA ASN A 145 -0.29 -8.89 31.75
C ASN A 145 0.11 -9.99 30.74
N GLY A 146 -0.18 -9.84 29.46
CA GLY A 146 0.13 -10.85 28.44
C GLY A 146 -0.85 -12.02 28.34
N ASN A 147 -1.99 -11.99 29.07
CA ASN A 147 -3.05 -12.98 28.91
C ASN A 147 -3.74 -12.92 27.54
N ASN A 148 -3.69 -11.76 26.88
CA ASN A 148 -4.32 -11.52 25.60
C ASN A 148 -3.27 -11.14 24.56
N LYS A 149 -3.57 -11.43 23.29
CA LYS A 149 -2.71 -11.10 22.14
C LYS A 149 -3.11 -9.77 21.54
N ILE A 150 -2.14 -8.96 21.12
CA ILE A 150 -2.45 -7.68 20.48
C ILE A 150 -3.15 -7.90 19.12
N ALA A 151 -2.83 -9.02 18.45
CA ALA A 151 -3.46 -9.45 17.21
C ALA A 151 -4.95 -9.85 17.36
N THR A 152 -5.51 -9.88 18.57
CA THR A 152 -6.93 -10.16 18.83
C THR A 152 -7.65 -9.02 19.54
N GLU A 153 -6.92 -8.18 20.28
CA GLU A 153 -7.50 -7.11 21.11
C GLU A 153 -7.45 -5.73 20.47
N ASP A 154 -6.47 -5.45 19.62
CA ASP A 154 -6.32 -4.15 18.96
C ASP A 154 -6.80 -4.25 17.51
N ALA A 155 -7.89 -3.57 17.19
CA ALA A 155 -8.49 -3.59 15.86
C ALA A 155 -7.54 -3.12 14.75
N VAL A 156 -6.57 -2.23 15.05
CA VAL A 156 -5.56 -1.79 14.10
C VAL A 156 -4.57 -2.91 13.83
N CYS A 157 -4.15 -3.65 14.85
CA CYS A 157 -3.27 -4.82 14.72
C CYS A 157 -3.96 -6.02 14.07
N VAL A 158 -5.23 -6.29 14.41
CA VAL A 158 -6.03 -7.33 13.74
C VAL A 158 -6.09 -7.06 12.23
N ALA A 159 -6.40 -5.82 11.83
CA ALA A 159 -6.48 -5.45 10.42
C ALA A 159 -5.11 -5.42 9.71
N ALA A 160 -4.02 -5.23 10.46
CA ALA A 160 -2.67 -5.20 9.93
C ALA A 160 -2.06 -6.60 9.77
N MET A 161 -2.32 -7.50 10.72
CA MET A 161 -1.77 -8.86 10.81
C MET A 161 -2.70 -9.93 10.21
N GLN A 162 -3.82 -9.53 9.59
CA GLN A 162 -4.63 -10.46 8.80
C GLN A 162 -3.75 -11.03 7.68
N ILE A 163 -3.46 -12.32 7.87
CA ILE A 163 -2.66 -13.23 7.06
C ILE A 163 -3.11 -13.13 5.61
N ASP A 164 -2.14 -13.22 4.71
CA ASP A 164 -2.30 -13.47 3.27
C ASP A 164 -3.54 -14.33 2.93
N PRO A 165 -4.14 -14.16 1.73
CA PRO A 165 -5.07 -15.16 1.23
C PRO A 165 -4.40 -16.54 1.36
N VAL A 166 -5.12 -17.48 1.96
CA VAL A 166 -4.69 -18.86 2.24
C VAL A 166 -3.76 -19.36 1.13
N PRO A 167 -2.55 -19.90 1.43
CA PRO A 167 -1.63 -20.37 0.41
C PRO A 167 -2.36 -21.39 -0.46
N GLY A 168 -2.68 -20.99 -1.70
CA GLY A 168 -3.56 -21.73 -2.62
C GLY A 168 -4.46 -20.87 -3.50
N PHE A 169 -4.74 -19.61 -3.17
CA PHE A 169 -5.65 -18.76 -3.97
C PHE A 169 -4.97 -17.77 -4.93
N ALA A 170 -3.65 -17.75 -5.02
CA ALA A 170 -2.93 -16.84 -5.93
C ALA A 170 -3.09 -17.18 -7.43
N HIS A 171 -3.66 -18.35 -7.77
CA HIS A 171 -3.86 -18.79 -9.16
C HIS A 171 -5.18 -19.55 -9.35
N SER A 172 -6.31 -18.90 -9.14
CA SER A 172 -7.57 -19.33 -9.78
C SER A 172 -7.92 -18.30 -10.85
N LYS A 173 -7.86 -18.78 -12.11
CA LYS A 173 -8.22 -18.05 -13.34
C LYS A 173 -9.62 -17.45 -13.27
#